data_AF-K1YN42-F1
#
_entry.id   AF-K1YN42-F1
#
_cell.length_a   1.000
_cell.length_b   1.000
_cell.length_c   1.000
_cell.angle_alpha   90.00
_cell.angle_beta   90.00
_cell.angle_gamma   90.00
#
_symmetry.space_group_name_H-M   'P 1'
#
loop_
_entity.id
_entity.type
_entity.pdbx_description
1 polymer ?
#
loop_
_entity_poly.entity_id
_entity_poly.type
_entity_poly.pdbx_seq_one_letter_code
_entity_poly.pdbx_strand_id
1 'polypeptide(L)'
;VEDLKNAYNDAVTTINDTIGTGVNSSQFLYRLTSTLRQTIQGEITNPGTFSYLSEIGITFSRGVSGGQMEFDQSKFNEKLDEDATSVEKLFSYDSNENGLRDDGGITNTLETFLKEYTKGTLGFFDKREDTMEKIAQKVDTQIQREEDYFTRRQAILTDSFYAMQQMLQKLNEQYQKASSVRVDFSLVTGQALK
;
A
#
# COMPACT_ATOMS: atom_id res chain seq x y z
N VAL A 1 -2.32 27.61 -18.37
CA VAL A 1 -3.49 27.12 -17.60
C VAL A 1 -3.96 25.78 -18.12
N GLU A 2 -4.14 25.63 -19.44
CA GLU A 2 -4.54 24.35 -20.03
C GLU A 2 -3.60 23.17 -19.68
N ASP A 3 -2.28 23.40 -19.73
CA ASP A 3 -1.30 22.37 -19.33
C ASP A 3 -1.40 21.99 -17.85
N LEU A 4 -1.67 22.97 -16.98
CA LEU A 4 -1.89 22.73 -15.54
C LEU A 4 -3.14 21.88 -15.33
N LYS A 5 -4.22 22.19 -16.06
CA LYS A 5 -5.47 21.41 -16.03
C LYS A 5 -5.22 19.96 -16.42
N ASN A 6 -4.51 19.75 -17.53
CA ASN A 6 -4.21 18.41 -18.03
C ASN A 6 -3.34 17.64 -17.05
N ALA A 7 -2.23 18.22 -16.58
CA ALA A 7 -1.34 17.59 -15.61
C ALA A 7 -2.04 17.21 -14.30
N TYR A 8 -2.91 18.10 -13.78
CA TYR A 8 -3.70 17.83 -12.58
C TYR A 8 -4.71 16.70 -12.83
N ASN A 9 -5.43 16.72 -13.95
CA ASN A 9 -6.42 15.70 -14.28
C ASN A 9 -5.79 14.32 -14.50
N ASP A 10 -4.63 14.28 -15.17
CA ASP A 10 -3.87 13.05 -15.37
C ASP A 10 -3.38 12.48 -14.03
N ALA A 11 -2.89 13.33 -13.13
CA ALA A 11 -2.47 12.92 -11.79
C ALA A 11 -3.64 12.35 -10.97
N VAL A 12 -4.78 13.05 -10.93
CA VAL A 12 -5.99 12.58 -10.22
C VAL A 12 -6.50 11.26 -10.81
N THR A 13 -6.48 11.12 -12.13
CA THR A 13 -6.91 9.89 -12.83
C THR A 13 -5.99 8.74 -12.47
N THR A 14 -4.67 8.94 -12.57
CA THR A 14 -3.66 7.93 -12.21
C THR A 14 -3.81 7.47 -10.76
N ILE A 15 -4.04 8.40 -9.82
CA ILE A 15 -4.21 8.04 -8.41
C ILE A 15 -5.52 7.25 -8.21
N ASN A 16 -6.63 7.68 -8.82
CA ASN A 16 -7.92 6.99 -8.70
C ASN A 16 -7.87 5.58 -9.30
N ASP A 17 -7.22 5.40 -10.45
CA ASP A 17 -7.04 4.09 -11.08
C ASP A 17 -6.18 3.19 -10.20
N THR A 18 -5.10 3.73 -9.61
CA THR A 18 -4.23 3.00 -8.68
C THR A 18 -5.00 2.57 -7.42
N ILE A 19 -5.84 3.44 -6.87
CA ILE A 19 -6.72 3.12 -5.73
C ILE A 19 -7.63 1.93 -6.05
N GLY A 20 -8.20 1.88 -7.26
CA GLY A 20 -9.10 0.82 -7.70
C GLY A 20 -8.44 -0.56 -7.84
N THR A 21 -7.10 -0.63 -7.91
CA THR A 21 -6.35 -1.87 -8.15
C THR A 21 -5.71 -2.49 -6.90
N GLY A 22 -5.64 -1.79 -5.76
CA GLY A 22 -4.90 -2.30 -4.58
C GLY A 22 -5.45 -1.86 -3.21
N VAL A 23 -5.73 -2.83 -2.34
CA VAL A 23 -6.47 -2.67 -1.05
C VAL A 23 -5.69 -1.91 0.05
N ASN A 24 -4.36 -2.03 0.13
CA ASN A 24 -3.56 -1.44 1.22
C ASN A 24 -2.98 -0.04 0.91
N SER A 25 -2.95 0.35 -0.37
CA SER A 25 -2.47 1.67 -0.81
C SER A 25 -3.59 2.71 -0.84
N SER A 26 -4.85 2.28 -0.84
CA SER A 26 -6.02 3.14 -1.03
C SER A 26 -6.10 4.27 -0.01
N GLN A 27 -5.90 4.02 1.29
CA GLN A 27 -6.09 5.06 2.31
C GLN A 27 -5.08 6.21 2.22
N PHE A 28 -3.82 5.92 1.87
CA PHE A 28 -2.81 6.96 1.67
C PHE A 28 -3.10 7.76 0.40
N LEU A 29 -3.42 7.06 -0.69
CA LEU A 29 -3.74 7.69 -1.97
C LEU A 29 -5.03 8.52 -1.93
N TYR A 30 -6.04 8.08 -1.17
CA TYR A 30 -7.25 8.87 -0.89
C TYR A 30 -6.91 10.15 -0.12
N ARG A 31 -6.07 10.05 0.92
CA ARG A 31 -5.63 11.23 1.67
C ARG A 31 -4.83 12.17 0.78
N LEU A 32 -3.88 11.66 0.00
CA LEU A 32 -3.10 12.46 -0.97
C LEU A 32 -4.02 13.22 -1.93
N THR A 33 -4.97 12.51 -2.55
CA THR A 33 -5.91 13.12 -3.51
C THR A 33 -6.84 14.13 -2.84
N SER A 34 -7.33 13.81 -1.62
CA SER A 34 -8.16 14.72 -0.84
C SER A 34 -7.40 15.98 -0.44
N THR A 35 -6.16 15.85 0.03
CA THR A 35 -5.32 17.01 0.40
C THR A 35 -4.99 17.84 -0.82
N LEU A 36 -4.58 17.23 -1.94
CA LEU A 36 -4.33 17.96 -3.19
C LEU A 36 -5.56 18.77 -3.63
N ARG A 37 -6.76 18.15 -3.58
CA ARG A 37 -8.02 18.83 -3.91
C ARG A 37 -8.32 20.00 -2.97
N GLN A 38 -8.14 19.81 -1.67
CA GLN A 38 -8.35 20.87 -0.68
C GLN A 38 -7.36 22.02 -0.87
N THR A 39 -6.10 21.70 -1.16
CA THR A 39 -5.05 22.69 -1.42
C THR A 39 -5.36 23.52 -2.66
N ILE A 40 -5.79 22.90 -3.76
CA ILE A 40 -6.04 23.62 -5.03
C ILE A 40 -7.38 24.37 -5.06
N GLN A 41 -8.36 23.93 -4.27
CA GLN A 41 -9.68 24.58 -4.15
C GLN A 41 -9.74 25.61 -3.01
N GLY A 42 -8.74 25.58 -2.12
CA GLY A 42 -8.65 26.46 -0.98
C GLY A 42 -8.35 27.90 -1.38
N GLU A 43 -8.42 28.77 -0.37
CA GLU A 43 -7.99 30.16 -0.50
C GLU A 43 -6.48 30.22 -0.74
N ILE A 44 -6.07 30.98 -1.75
CA ILE A 44 -4.68 31.22 -2.13
C ILE A 44 -4.26 32.57 -1.55
N THR A 45 -3.35 32.54 -0.59
CA THR A 45 -2.76 33.76 -0.04
C THR A 45 -1.92 34.47 -1.10
N ASN A 46 -2.32 35.70 -1.43
CA ASN A 46 -1.60 36.57 -2.37
C ASN A 46 -2.01 38.04 -2.14
N PRO A 47 -1.23 39.01 -2.64
CA PRO A 47 -1.53 40.45 -2.48
C PRO A 47 -2.45 41.02 -3.58
N GLY A 48 -3.08 40.18 -4.40
CA GLY A 48 -4.02 40.55 -5.45
C GLY A 48 -5.48 40.55 -4.98
N THR A 49 -6.38 40.89 -5.89
CA THR A 49 -7.83 40.97 -5.64
C THR A 49 -8.51 39.60 -5.63
N PHE A 50 -7.96 38.62 -6.35
CA PHE A 50 -8.51 37.26 -6.43
C PHE A 50 -7.79 36.35 -5.44
N SER A 51 -8.54 35.54 -4.70
CA SER A 51 -8.01 34.56 -3.74
C SER A 51 -8.38 33.12 -4.10
N TYR A 52 -9.25 32.90 -5.10
CA TYR A 52 -9.67 31.56 -5.51
C TYR A 52 -9.54 31.36 -7.01
N LEU A 53 -9.10 30.17 -7.42
CA LEU A 53 -9.05 29.77 -8.84
C LEU A 53 -10.43 29.84 -9.52
N SER A 54 -11.51 29.63 -8.77
CA SER A 54 -12.88 29.69 -9.27
C SER A 54 -13.30 31.11 -9.69
N GLU A 55 -12.68 32.15 -9.14
CA GLU A 55 -12.94 33.55 -9.49
C GLU A 55 -12.47 33.86 -10.91
N ILE A 56 -11.38 33.23 -11.34
CA ILE A 56 -10.78 33.39 -12.68
C ILE A 56 -11.22 32.31 -13.67
N GLY A 57 -12.24 31.51 -13.35
CA GLY A 57 -12.81 30.51 -14.28
C GLY A 57 -12.13 29.14 -14.25
N ILE A 58 -11.36 28.82 -13.22
CA ILE A 58 -10.85 27.47 -13.00
C ILE A 58 -11.71 26.80 -11.92
N THR A 59 -12.55 25.86 -12.33
CA THR A 59 -13.51 25.16 -11.46
C THR A 59 -13.17 23.68 -11.34
N PHE A 60 -13.94 22.97 -10.51
CA PHE A 60 -13.76 21.54 -10.31
C PHE A 60 -15.08 20.81 -10.46
N SER A 61 -15.06 19.72 -11.21
CA SER A 61 -16.22 18.89 -11.47
C SER A 61 -16.79 18.29 -10.18
N ARG A 62 -18.11 18.10 -10.15
CA ARG A 62 -18.83 17.42 -9.06
C ARG A 62 -19.24 16.01 -9.49
N GLY A 63 -19.44 15.09 -8.54
CA GLY A 63 -20.01 13.76 -8.81
C GLY A 63 -18.98 12.65 -9.07
N VAL A 64 -19.30 11.71 -9.97
CA VAL A 64 -18.50 10.48 -10.24
C VAL A 64 -17.14 10.80 -10.89
N SER A 65 -17.09 11.82 -11.75
CA SER A 65 -15.85 12.42 -12.26
C SER A 65 -15.25 13.45 -11.28
N GLY A 66 -15.75 13.49 -10.04
CA GLY A 66 -15.58 14.60 -9.12
C GLY A 66 -14.12 14.92 -8.84
N GLY A 67 -13.81 16.21 -8.84
CA GLY A 67 -12.49 16.75 -8.55
C GLY A 67 -11.53 16.79 -9.73
N GLN A 68 -12.01 16.65 -10.97
CA GLN A 68 -11.26 17.07 -12.16
C GLN A 68 -11.33 18.59 -12.30
N MET A 69 -10.25 19.20 -12.77
CA MET A 69 -10.17 20.63 -13.07
C MET A 69 -10.86 20.90 -14.41
N GLU A 70 -11.67 21.95 -14.41
CA GLU A 70 -12.38 22.52 -15.55
C GLU A 70 -11.89 23.95 -15.77
N PHE A 71 -11.78 24.38 -17.02
CA PHE A 71 -11.28 25.70 -17.38
C PHE A 71 -12.25 26.42 -18.31
N ASP A 72 -12.81 27.53 -17.83
CA ASP A 72 -13.58 28.47 -18.61
C ASP A 72 -12.66 29.58 -19.13
N GLN A 73 -12.22 29.41 -20.37
CA GLN A 73 -11.34 30.36 -21.04
C GLN A 73 -11.97 31.76 -21.21
N SER A 74 -13.30 31.84 -21.36
CA SER A 74 -13.96 33.13 -21.57
C SER A 74 -13.94 33.95 -20.29
N LYS A 75 -14.30 33.32 -19.16
CA LYS A 75 -14.22 33.96 -17.84
C LYS A 75 -12.78 34.30 -17.44
N PHE A 76 -11.83 33.43 -17.78
CA PHE A 76 -10.42 33.72 -17.53
C PHE A 76 -9.95 34.97 -18.30
N ASN A 77 -10.27 35.06 -19.59
CA ASN A 77 -9.91 36.24 -20.40
C ASN A 77 -10.60 37.51 -19.87
N GLU A 78 -11.87 37.43 -19.47
CA GLU A 78 -12.58 38.56 -18.84
C GLU A 78 -11.83 39.05 -17.59
N LYS A 79 -11.41 38.15 -16.70
CA LYS A 79 -10.69 38.53 -15.47
C LYS A 79 -9.26 38.98 -15.73
N LEU A 80 -8.63 38.46 -16.78
CA LEU A 80 -7.32 38.91 -17.23
C LEU A 80 -7.39 40.34 -17.78
N ASP A 81 -8.43 40.67 -18.55
CA ASP A 81 -8.66 42.02 -19.06
C ASP A 81 -9.05 43.00 -17.95
N GLU A 82 -9.77 42.53 -16.91
CA GLU A 82 -10.15 43.33 -15.74
C GLU A 82 -8.94 43.68 -14.85
N ASP A 83 -8.13 42.70 -14.46
CA ASP A 83 -6.94 42.91 -13.64
C ASP A 83 -5.90 41.79 -13.85
N ALA A 84 -5.13 41.92 -14.93
CA ALA A 84 -4.06 41.00 -15.25
C ALA A 84 -3.04 40.82 -14.12
N THR A 85 -2.77 41.87 -13.35
CA THR A 85 -1.78 41.83 -12.26
C THR A 85 -2.26 40.95 -11.11
N SER A 86 -3.55 41.05 -10.74
CA SER A 86 -4.14 40.18 -9.72
C SER A 86 -4.25 38.73 -10.19
N VAL A 87 -4.57 38.49 -11.46
CA VAL A 87 -4.55 37.12 -12.03
C VAL A 87 -3.14 36.53 -11.95
N GLU A 88 -2.12 37.31 -12.32
CA GLU A 88 -0.72 36.88 -12.26
C GLU A 88 -0.30 36.52 -10.83
N LYS A 89 -0.63 37.38 -9.86
CA LYS A 89 -0.34 37.18 -8.42
C LYS A 89 -1.03 35.94 -7.83
N LEU A 90 -2.20 35.56 -8.33
CA LEU A 90 -2.87 34.33 -7.92
C LEU A 90 -2.04 33.09 -8.28
N PHE A 91 -1.35 33.12 -9.43
CA PHE A 91 -0.47 32.03 -9.84
C PHE A 91 0.87 32.06 -9.10
N SER A 92 1.51 33.24 -9.08
CA SER A 92 2.81 33.44 -8.45
C SER A 92 3.11 34.93 -8.32
N TYR A 93 3.83 35.31 -7.27
CA TYR A 93 4.31 36.68 -7.12
C TYR A 93 5.71 36.71 -6.52
N ASP A 94 6.38 37.83 -6.76
CA ASP A 94 7.67 38.19 -6.18
C ASP A 94 7.45 39.50 -5.43
N SER A 95 7.47 39.42 -4.11
CA SER A 95 7.29 40.55 -3.18
C SER A 95 8.62 41.17 -2.75
N ASN A 96 9.74 40.47 -2.98
CA ASN A 96 11.07 40.89 -2.54
C ASN A 96 11.97 41.36 -3.72
N GLU A 97 11.43 41.31 -4.95
CA GLU A 97 12.06 41.74 -6.21
C GLU A 97 13.36 40.98 -6.53
N ASN A 98 13.53 39.75 -6.01
CA ASN A 98 14.70 38.92 -6.29
C ASN A 98 14.65 38.22 -7.66
N GLY A 99 13.55 38.40 -8.41
CA GLY A 99 13.28 37.78 -9.71
C GLY A 99 12.73 36.35 -9.62
N LEU A 100 12.52 35.83 -8.40
CA LEU A 100 11.97 34.52 -8.11
C LEU A 100 10.51 34.70 -7.68
N ARG A 101 9.60 34.02 -8.37
CA ARG A 101 8.15 34.12 -8.11
C ARG A 101 7.72 33.08 -7.09
N ASP A 102 8.44 33.02 -5.97
CA ASP A 102 8.33 31.99 -4.93
C ASP A 102 7.79 32.52 -3.61
N ASP A 103 7.29 33.76 -3.55
CA ASP A 103 6.75 34.33 -2.31
C ASP A 103 5.30 33.89 -2.01
N GLY A 104 4.63 33.19 -2.95
CA GLY A 104 3.29 32.64 -2.77
C GLY A 104 2.58 32.30 -4.07
N GLY A 105 1.24 32.22 -4.01
CA GLY A 105 0.40 31.80 -5.13
C GLY A 105 0.24 30.28 -5.25
N ILE A 106 -0.60 29.84 -6.19
CA ILE A 106 -0.90 28.41 -6.34
C ILE A 106 0.32 27.60 -6.77
N THR A 107 1.24 28.17 -7.56
CA THR A 107 2.41 27.43 -8.04
C THR A 107 3.36 27.09 -6.90
N ASN A 108 3.65 28.05 -6.01
CA ASN A 108 4.43 27.76 -4.79
C ASN A 108 3.70 26.75 -3.91
N THR A 109 2.39 26.94 -3.70
CA THR A 109 1.59 26.03 -2.87
C THR A 109 1.66 24.59 -3.39
N LEU A 110 1.52 24.40 -4.70
CA LEU A 110 1.64 23.08 -5.36
C LEU A 110 3.08 22.57 -5.33
N GLU A 111 4.08 23.42 -5.53
CA GLU A 111 5.49 23.01 -5.47
C GLU A 111 5.88 22.52 -4.07
N THR A 112 5.49 23.26 -3.03
CA THR A 112 5.70 22.88 -1.63
C THR A 112 5.01 21.56 -1.33
N PHE A 113 3.73 21.42 -1.72
CA PHE A 113 3.01 20.16 -1.61
C PHE A 113 3.76 19.02 -2.30
N LEU A 114 4.07 19.16 -3.59
CA LEU A 114 4.74 18.11 -4.36
C LEU A 114 6.09 17.73 -3.75
N LYS A 115 6.90 18.70 -3.31
CA LYS A 115 8.19 18.45 -2.66
C LYS A 115 8.05 17.58 -1.42
N GLU A 116 7.05 17.81 -0.57
CA GLU A 116 6.86 16.97 0.63
C GLU A 116 6.60 15.49 0.30
N TYR A 117 5.94 15.22 -0.82
CA TYR A 117 5.64 13.86 -1.25
C TYR A 117 6.79 13.22 -2.05
N THR A 118 7.44 13.97 -2.96
CA THR A 118 8.41 13.44 -3.93
C THR A 118 9.88 13.61 -3.54
N LYS A 119 10.18 14.28 -2.43
CA LYS A 119 11.57 14.46 -1.99
C LYS A 119 12.24 13.10 -1.76
N GLY A 120 13.34 12.85 -2.47
CA GLY A 120 14.14 11.64 -2.29
C GLY A 120 14.58 11.43 -0.84
N THR A 121 14.51 10.18 -0.39
CA THR A 121 14.85 9.62 0.93
C THR A 121 14.00 10.12 2.10
N LEU A 122 13.36 11.29 2.01
CA LEU A 122 12.64 11.92 3.12
C LEU A 122 11.16 12.18 2.85
N GLY A 123 10.75 12.07 1.58
CA GLY A 123 9.38 12.25 1.13
C GLY A 123 8.47 11.12 1.59
N PHE A 124 7.16 11.38 1.51
CA PHE A 124 6.16 10.41 1.96
C PHE A 124 6.15 9.11 1.16
N PHE A 125 6.48 9.15 -0.14
CA PHE A 125 6.51 7.94 -0.97
C PHE A 125 7.65 7.00 -0.54
N ASP A 126 8.89 7.50 -0.45
CA ASP A 126 10.06 6.69 -0.05
C ASP A 126 9.89 6.09 1.36
N LYS A 127 9.38 6.87 2.32
CA LYS A 127 9.09 6.35 3.67
C LYS A 127 8.07 5.23 3.66
N ARG A 128 7.09 5.30 2.76
CA ARG A 128 6.05 4.28 2.62
C ARG A 128 6.62 3.04 1.94
N GLU A 129 7.48 3.19 0.94
CA GLU A 129 8.23 2.10 0.32
C GLU A 129 9.09 1.36 1.34
N ASP A 130 9.92 2.06 2.12
CA ASP A 130 10.74 1.50 3.20
C ASP A 130 9.88 0.76 4.26
N THR A 131 8.71 1.31 4.60
CA THR A 131 7.77 0.63 5.50
C THR A 131 7.24 -0.67 4.91
N MET A 132 6.88 -0.67 3.63
CA MET A 132 6.39 -1.87 2.95
C MET A 132 7.50 -2.92 2.81
N GLU A 133 8.73 -2.51 2.52
CA GLU A 133 9.88 -3.42 2.46
C GLU A 133 10.15 -4.08 3.81
N LYS A 134 10.13 -3.31 4.91
CA LYS A 134 10.27 -3.85 6.27
C LYS A 134 9.15 -4.82 6.63
N ILE A 135 7.92 -4.55 6.19
CA ILE A 135 6.79 -5.48 6.37
C ILE A 135 7.06 -6.77 5.60
N ALA A 136 7.50 -6.68 4.34
CA ALA A 136 7.85 -7.85 3.53
C ALA A 136 8.94 -8.70 4.20
N GLN A 137 10.04 -8.10 4.64
CA GLN A 137 11.13 -8.79 5.34
C GLN A 137 10.64 -9.48 6.63
N LYS A 138 9.73 -8.84 7.38
CA LYS A 138 9.15 -9.43 8.59
C LYS A 138 8.28 -10.64 8.26
N VAL A 139 7.49 -10.56 7.18
CA VAL A 139 6.67 -11.68 6.69
C VAL A 139 7.56 -12.83 6.24
N ASP A 140 8.62 -12.58 5.48
CA ASP A 140 9.58 -13.61 5.05
C ASP A 140 10.23 -14.32 6.25
N THR A 141 10.62 -13.55 7.26
CA THR A 141 11.16 -14.10 8.51
C THR A 141 10.13 -14.97 9.25
N GLN A 142 8.85 -14.60 9.21
CA GLN A 142 7.78 -15.42 9.80
C GLN A 142 7.58 -16.72 9.02
N ILE A 143 7.55 -16.65 7.68
CA ILE A 143 7.44 -17.82 6.80
C ILE A 143 8.56 -18.82 7.12
N GLN A 144 9.82 -18.36 7.16
CA GLN A 144 10.96 -19.24 7.46
C GLN A 144 10.83 -19.94 8.82
N ARG A 145 10.35 -19.24 9.85
CA ARG A 145 10.13 -19.83 11.18
C ARG A 145 9.03 -20.89 11.18
N GLU A 146 7.96 -20.68 10.42
CA GLU A 146 6.88 -21.64 10.28
C GLU A 146 7.32 -22.87 9.47
N GLU A 147 8.10 -22.68 8.40
CA GLU A 147 8.71 -23.77 7.63
C GLU A 147 9.63 -24.65 8.50
N ASP A 148 10.48 -24.03 9.32
CA ASP A 148 11.31 -24.73 10.30
C ASP A 148 10.47 -25.51 11.32
N TYR A 149 9.39 -24.91 11.81
CA TYR A 149 8.46 -25.54 12.73
C TYR A 149 7.79 -26.77 12.11
N PHE A 150 7.26 -26.66 10.89
CA PHE A 150 6.64 -27.78 10.18
C PHE A 150 7.63 -28.89 9.88
N THR A 151 8.85 -28.55 9.49
CA THR A 151 9.93 -29.53 9.23
C THR A 151 10.24 -30.34 10.48
N ARG A 152 10.43 -29.67 11.63
CA ARG A 152 10.67 -30.35 12.91
C ARG A 152 9.48 -31.21 13.32
N ARG A 153 8.26 -30.71 13.13
CA ARG A 153 7.05 -31.45 13.47
C ARG A 153 6.91 -32.72 12.63
N GLN A 154 7.21 -32.64 11.33
CA GLN A 154 7.21 -33.78 10.42
C GLN A 154 8.24 -34.83 10.84
N ALA A 155 9.46 -34.41 11.19
CA ALA A 155 10.50 -35.32 11.67
C ALA A 155 10.07 -36.08 12.94
N ILE A 156 9.56 -35.37 13.94
CA ILE A 156 9.07 -35.97 15.20
C ILE A 156 7.94 -36.98 14.94
N LEU A 157 7.00 -36.64 14.06
CA LEU A 157 5.90 -37.54 13.71
C LEU A 157 6.40 -38.79 12.97
N THR A 158 7.37 -38.62 12.08
CA THR A 158 8.01 -39.71 11.34
C THR A 158 8.75 -40.67 12.28
N ASP A 159 9.54 -40.14 13.20
CA ASP A 159 10.27 -40.95 14.20
C ASP A 159 9.31 -41.69 15.13
N SER A 160 8.24 -41.01 15.58
CA SER A 160 7.19 -41.61 16.41
C SER A 160 6.48 -42.77 15.67
N PHE A 161 6.23 -42.60 14.37
CA PHE A 161 5.63 -43.64 13.54
C PHE A 161 6.56 -44.85 13.40
N TYR A 162 7.85 -44.66 13.12
CA TYR A 162 8.81 -45.77 13.06
C TYR A 162 8.98 -46.49 14.40
N ALA A 163 9.05 -45.74 15.50
CA ALA A 163 9.11 -46.32 16.84
C ALA A 163 7.86 -47.19 17.14
N MET A 164 6.68 -46.70 16.76
CA MET A 164 5.43 -47.45 16.87
C MET A 164 5.44 -48.72 16.00
N GLN A 165 5.93 -48.65 14.76
CA GLN A 165 6.06 -49.83 13.90
C GLN A 165 6.99 -50.89 14.51
N GLN A 166 8.15 -50.49 15.03
CA GLN A 166 9.07 -51.42 15.69
C GLN A 166 8.46 -52.06 16.94
N MET A 167 7.69 -51.29 17.71
CA MET A 167 6.96 -51.82 18.87
C MET A 167 5.91 -52.85 18.44
N LEU A 168 5.13 -52.56 17.39
CA LEU A 168 4.16 -53.50 16.84
C LEU A 168 4.81 -54.78 16.30
N GLN A 169 5.97 -54.68 15.64
CA GLN A 169 6.74 -55.85 15.20
C GLN A 169 7.18 -56.71 16.39
N LYS A 170 7.77 -56.10 17.43
CA LYS A 170 8.16 -56.81 18.66
C LYS A 170 6.96 -57.47 19.35
N LEU A 171 5.81 -56.80 19.38
CA LEU A 171 4.58 -57.38 19.94
C LEU A 171 4.08 -58.57 19.11
N ASN A 172 4.11 -58.48 17.79
CA ASN A 172 3.76 -59.61 16.91
C ASN A 172 4.72 -60.80 17.09
N GLU A 173 6.03 -60.55 17.17
CA GLU A 173 7.03 -61.59 17.46
C GLU A 173 6.78 -62.26 18.83
N GLN A 174 6.46 -61.47 19.86
CA GLN A 174 6.11 -61.99 21.18
C GLN A 174 4.82 -62.83 21.12
N TYR A 175 3.81 -62.38 20.39
CA TYR A 175 2.56 -63.12 20.21
C TYR A 175 2.79 -64.46 19.50
N GLN A 176 3.62 -64.49 18.44
CA GLN A 176 3.97 -65.72 17.74
C GLN A 176 4.78 -66.69 18.62
N LYS A 177 5.73 -66.18 19.43
CA LYS A 177 6.46 -67.01 20.40
C LYS A 177 5.53 -67.58 21.47
N ALA A 178 4.57 -66.79 21.96
CA ALA A 178 3.60 -67.26 22.95
C ALA A 178 2.65 -68.31 22.36
N SER A 179 2.26 -68.19 21.09
CA SER A 179 1.42 -69.19 20.42
C SER A 179 2.18 -70.48 20.09
N SER A 180 3.45 -70.40 19.64
CA SER A 180 4.27 -71.59 19.37
C SER A 180 4.54 -72.40 20.65
N VAL A 181 4.87 -71.73 21.77
CA VAL A 181 5.07 -72.39 23.07
C VAL A 181 3.80 -73.10 23.55
N ARG A 182 2.61 -72.54 23.29
CA ARG A 182 1.34 -73.20 23.62
C ARG A 182 1.09 -74.46 22.78
N VAL A 183 1.44 -74.43 21.49
CA VAL A 183 1.31 -75.60 20.60
C VAL A 183 2.29 -76.70 21.00
N ASP A 184 3.56 -76.37 21.28
CA ASP A 184 4.56 -77.33 21.73
C ASP A 184 4.17 -77.98 23.07
N PHE A 185 3.63 -77.20 24.02
CA PHE A 185 3.13 -77.76 25.28
C PHE A 185 1.93 -78.70 25.07
N SER A 186 1.03 -78.40 24.13
CA SER A 186 -0.10 -79.27 23.78
C SER A 186 0.33 -80.58 23.08
N LEU A 187 1.40 -80.55 22.26
CA LEU A 187 1.96 -81.74 21.61
C LEU A 187 2.70 -82.63 22.62
N VAL A 188 3.45 -82.04 23.56
CA VAL A 188 4.16 -82.78 24.62
C VAL A 188 3.16 -83.41 25.61
N THR A 189 2.11 -82.69 26.01
CA THR A 189 1.07 -83.24 26.90
C THR A 189 0.15 -84.23 26.19
N GLY A 190 -0.08 -84.08 24.88
CA GLY A 190 -0.83 -85.04 24.06
C GLY A 190 -0.06 -86.34 23.74
N GLN A 191 1.28 -86.30 23.67
CA GLN A 191 2.11 -87.50 23.55
C GLN A 191 2.32 -88.22 24.89
N ALA A 192 2.21 -87.52 26.03
CA ALA A 192 2.30 -88.12 27.37
C ALA A 192 1.00 -88.82 27.84
N LEU A 193 -0.08 -88.78 27.04
CA LEU A 193 -1.40 -89.33 27.36
C LEU A 193 -1.86 -90.47 26.43
N LYS A 194 -0.95 -91.10 25.69
CA LYS A 194 -1.19 -92.35 24.94
C LYS A 194 -0.32 -93.47 25.47
#